data_AF-A0A1T5HW51-F1
#
_entry.id   AF-A0A1T5HW51-F1
#
_cell.length_a   1.000
_cell.length_b   1.000
_cell.length_c   1.000
_cell.angle_alpha   90.00
_cell.angle_beta   90.00
_cell.angle_gamma   90.00
#
_symmetry.space_group_name_H-M   'P 1'
#
loop_
_entity.id
_entity.type
_entity.pdbx_description
1 polymer ?
#
loop_
_entity_poly.entity_id
_entity_poly.type
_entity_poly.pdbx_seq_one_letter_code
_entity_poly.pdbx_strand_id
1 'polypeptide(L)'
;MVFKYLTIIFISINVVCYCIIKNIDLFDFLRSFIVVSAILASFCIGEYFSPYIKHMISTYFISTDNIIYSETFRVKGFVSGGGAKLSFCLALAVMFSHALYVEKKNNLLILLSLIISVGALLVGRTGMVLTFISWFALLAITIGKPTIKSVSILTLVIVIILVGINNLDFSSDELKMVHQYSFELLYNYQETGKFSSKSTDAISNMYIMPNWNVILFGNGTFSYDGIINVIDVGYYKQLFSTGIIGFFLFYFSIGWGQYVSYKYICLNVNKVFCFIIFVSFWVVEAKEPIFLHGYSSRVLLMVFLFSVLDGRIINNEKK
;
A
#
# COMPACT_ATOMS: atom_id res chain seq x y z
N MET A 1 -19.80 6.29 -11.50
CA MET A 1 -18.35 6.11 -11.21
C MET A 1 -17.57 7.41 -11.45
N VAL A 2 -17.75 8.08 -12.59
CA VAL A 2 -17.07 9.34 -12.97
C VAL A 2 -17.17 10.45 -11.90
N PHE A 3 -18.36 10.69 -11.35
CA PHE A 3 -18.55 11.72 -10.32
C PHE A 3 -17.64 11.52 -9.10
N LYS A 4 -17.50 10.29 -8.59
CA LYS A 4 -16.62 9.98 -7.46
C LYS A 4 -15.16 10.32 -7.76
N TYR A 5 -14.68 10.03 -8.97
CA TYR A 5 -13.31 10.36 -9.38
C TYR A 5 -13.10 11.87 -9.49
N LEU A 6 -14.04 12.61 -10.08
CA LEU A 6 -13.98 14.07 -10.14
C LEU A 6 -13.96 14.68 -8.74
N THR A 7 -14.78 14.17 -7.82
CA THR A 7 -14.75 14.62 -6.42
C THR A 7 -13.39 14.35 -5.76
N ILE A 8 -12.79 13.18 -5.97
CA ILE A 8 -11.47 12.85 -5.41
C ILE A 8 -10.39 13.78 -5.97
N ILE A 9 -10.40 14.04 -7.28
CA ILE A 9 -9.46 14.97 -7.92
C ILE A 9 -9.64 16.37 -7.34
N PHE A 10 -10.88 16.85 -7.25
CA PHE A 10 -11.19 18.16 -6.70
C PHE A 10 -10.72 18.30 -5.25
N ILE A 11 -11.01 17.32 -4.39
CA ILE A 11 -10.55 17.31 -3.00
C ILE A 11 -9.02 17.31 -2.95
N SER A 12 -8.35 16.48 -3.76
CA SER A 12 -6.89 16.39 -3.78
C SER A 12 -6.23 17.70 -4.20
N ILE A 13 -6.79 18.39 -5.20
CA ILE A 13 -6.35 19.72 -5.63
C ILE A 13 -6.50 20.71 -4.48
N ASN A 14 -7.66 20.78 -3.84
CA ASN A 14 -7.89 21.72 -2.74
C ASN A 14 -6.96 21.49 -1.55
N VAL A 15 -6.71 20.23 -1.17
CA VAL A 15 -5.77 19.88 -0.11
C VAL A 15 -4.35 20.33 -0.46
N VAL A 16 -3.88 20.04 -1.67
CA VAL A 16 -2.51 20.41 -2.09
C VAL A 16 -2.37 21.92 -2.24
N CYS A 17 -3.35 22.61 -2.83
CA CYS A 17 -3.35 24.07 -2.91
C CYS A 17 -3.33 24.71 -1.51
N TYR A 18 -4.09 24.18 -0.56
CA TYR A 18 -4.04 24.62 0.83
C TYR A 18 -2.64 24.45 1.44
N CYS A 19 -2.01 23.29 1.23
CA CYS A 19 -0.64 23.04 1.68
C CYS A 19 0.33 24.08 1.11
N ILE A 20 0.26 24.36 -0.19
CA ILE A 20 1.13 25.33 -0.87
C ILE A 20 0.88 26.76 -0.34
N ILE A 21 -0.38 27.18 -0.20
CA ILE A 21 -0.74 28.50 0.35
C ILE A 21 -0.21 28.67 1.78
N LYS A 22 -0.19 27.58 2.57
CA LYS A 22 0.35 27.57 3.93
C LYS A 22 1.85 27.34 4.01
N ASN A 23 2.56 27.32 2.88
CA ASN A 23 4.00 27.02 2.79
C ASN A 23 4.38 25.69 3.46
N ILE A 24 3.47 24.71 3.45
CA ILE A 24 3.75 23.34 3.88
C ILE A 24 4.56 22.68 2.75
N ASP A 25 5.79 22.26 3.05
CA ASP A 25 6.64 21.60 2.08
C ASP A 25 6.28 20.11 1.90
N LEU A 26 6.91 19.47 0.91
CA LEU A 26 6.69 18.04 0.64
C LEU A 26 7.04 17.18 1.87
N PHE A 27 8.06 17.59 2.62
CA PHE A 27 8.51 16.87 3.79
C PHE A 27 7.43 16.83 4.87
N ASP A 28 6.84 17.97 5.20
CA ASP A 28 5.77 18.09 6.20
C ASP A 28 4.48 17.41 5.74
N PHE A 29 4.18 17.46 4.44
CA PHE A 29 3.07 16.70 3.85
C PHE A 29 3.25 15.19 4.05
N LEU A 30 4.41 14.64 3.67
CA LEU A 30 4.71 13.21 3.82
C LEU A 30 4.77 12.80 5.30
N ARG A 31 5.32 13.65 6.17
CA ARG A 31 5.32 13.42 7.62
C ARG A 31 3.90 13.34 8.17
N SER A 32 3.01 14.22 7.74
CA SER A 32 1.59 14.19 8.13
C SER A 32 0.92 12.90 7.68
N PHE A 33 1.18 12.46 6.44
CA PHE A 33 0.70 11.17 5.94
C PHE A 33 1.19 9.98 6.79
N ILE A 34 2.46 9.97 7.21
CA ILE A 34 3.03 8.94 8.08
C ILE A 34 2.34 8.94 9.45
N VAL A 35 2.12 10.11 10.06
CA VAL A 35 1.43 10.22 11.36
C VAL A 35 0.00 9.71 11.27
N VAL A 36 -0.76 10.10 10.25
CA VAL A 36 -2.12 9.61 10.01
C VAL A 36 -2.13 8.09 9.82
N SER A 37 -1.17 7.56 9.07
CA SER A 37 -1.04 6.11 8.86
C SER A 37 -0.67 5.37 10.15
N ALA A 38 0.14 5.95 11.03
CA ALA A 38 0.45 5.38 12.34
C ALA A 38 -0.78 5.36 13.25
N ILE A 39 -1.59 6.42 13.26
CA ILE A 39 -2.87 6.44 13.99
C ILE A 39 -3.76 5.31 13.47
N LEU A 40 -3.89 5.18 12.14
CA LEU A 40 -4.69 4.12 11.53
C LEU A 40 -4.17 2.71 11.89
N ALA A 41 -2.86 2.52 11.88
CA ALA A 41 -2.24 1.27 12.30
C ALA A 41 -2.51 0.95 13.77
N SER A 42 -2.46 1.93 14.67
CA SER A 42 -2.81 1.76 16.08
C SER A 42 -4.26 1.31 16.25
N PHE A 43 -5.19 1.81 15.44
CA PHE A 43 -6.58 1.31 15.45
C PHE A 43 -6.69 -0.12 14.93
N CYS A 44 -5.93 -0.49 13.89
CA CYS A 44 -5.88 -1.88 13.42
C CYS A 44 -5.35 -2.83 14.50
N ILE A 45 -4.33 -2.40 15.26
CA ILE A 45 -3.79 -3.15 16.40
C ILE A 45 -4.84 -3.26 17.53
N GLY A 46 -5.50 -2.16 17.86
CA GLY A 46 -6.57 -2.15 18.87
C GLY A 46 -7.76 -3.03 18.48
N GLU A 47 -8.18 -3.01 17.21
CA GLU A 47 -9.22 -3.88 16.66
C GLU A 47 -8.86 -5.35 16.79
N TYR A 48 -7.58 -5.70 16.64
CA TYR A 48 -7.10 -7.07 16.76
C TYR A 48 -7.14 -7.57 18.21
N PHE A 49 -6.65 -6.76 19.16
CA PHE A 49 -6.53 -7.19 20.57
C PHE A 49 -7.81 -7.01 21.39
N SER A 50 -8.76 -6.17 20.94
CA SER A 50 -9.98 -5.87 21.69
C SER A 50 -11.24 -6.18 20.88
N PRO A 51 -12.00 -7.23 21.26
CA PRO A 51 -13.30 -7.53 20.68
C PRO A 51 -14.28 -6.36 20.78
N TYR A 52 -14.18 -5.55 21.84
CA TYR A 52 -14.99 -4.34 22.01
C TYR A 52 -14.70 -3.29 20.93
N ILE A 53 -13.42 -3.01 20.67
CA ILE A 53 -13.01 -2.07 19.61
C ILE A 53 -13.46 -2.60 18.25
N LYS A 54 -13.32 -3.91 18.01
CA LYS A 54 -13.77 -4.55 16.78
C LYS A 54 -15.27 -4.42 16.54
N HIS A 55 -16.08 -4.70 17.56
CA HIS A 55 -17.53 -4.52 17.50
C HIS A 55 -17.92 -3.05 17.28
N MET A 56 -17.25 -2.12 17.97
CA MET A 56 -17.46 -0.69 17.78
C MET A 56 -17.17 -0.27 16.33
N ILE A 57 -16.01 -0.67 15.78
CA ILE A 57 -15.63 -0.35 14.41
C ILE A 57 -16.61 -0.97 13.41
N SER A 58 -17.01 -2.23 13.59
CA SER A 58 -17.94 -2.89 12.67
C SER A 58 -19.34 -2.27 12.70
N THR A 59 -19.77 -1.73 13.85
CA THR A 59 -21.10 -1.12 14.00
C THR A 59 -21.16 0.28 13.42
N TYR A 60 -20.15 1.12 13.69
CA TYR A 60 -20.17 2.53 13.30
C TYR A 60 -19.58 2.80 11.91
N PHE A 61 -18.71 1.93 11.39
CA PHE A 61 -18.06 2.13 10.09
C PHE A 61 -18.57 1.15 9.04
N ILE A 62 -19.26 1.70 8.04
CA ILE A 62 -19.78 0.97 6.88
C ILE A 62 -18.62 0.29 6.12
N SER A 63 -18.66 -1.04 6.05
CA SER A 63 -17.77 -1.82 5.18
C SER A 63 -18.26 -1.77 3.74
N THR A 64 -17.38 -1.38 2.83
CA THR A 64 -17.62 -1.39 1.38
C THR A 64 -17.02 -2.60 0.66
N ASP A 65 -16.36 -3.48 1.41
CA ASP A 65 -15.72 -4.68 0.88
C ASP A 65 -16.61 -5.91 1.02
N ASN A 66 -16.28 -6.96 0.25
CA ASN A 66 -16.91 -8.28 0.34
C ASN A 66 -16.45 -9.10 1.56
N ILE A 67 -15.75 -8.48 2.51
CA ILE A 67 -15.21 -9.15 3.70
C ILE A 67 -16.08 -8.79 4.91
N ILE A 68 -16.58 -9.83 5.58
CA ILE A 68 -17.30 -9.70 6.85
C ILE A 68 -16.27 -9.64 7.98
N TYR A 69 -15.86 -8.42 8.34
CA TYR A 69 -14.81 -8.18 9.33
C TYR A 69 -15.21 -8.60 10.76
N SER A 70 -16.50 -8.72 11.06
CA SER A 70 -16.98 -9.22 12.36
C SER A 70 -16.62 -10.70 12.61
N GLU A 71 -16.50 -11.49 11.54
CA GLU A 71 -16.33 -12.95 11.62
C GLU A 71 -14.92 -13.41 11.25
N THR A 72 -14.05 -12.50 10.79
CA THR A 72 -12.69 -12.84 10.32
C THR A 72 -11.64 -12.23 11.24
N PHE A 73 -10.46 -12.85 11.34
CA PHE A 73 -9.34 -12.29 12.11
C PHE A 73 -8.76 -11.00 11.49
N ARG A 74 -9.14 -10.67 10.25
CA ARG A 74 -8.65 -9.49 9.52
C ARG A 74 -9.18 -8.22 10.14
N VAL A 75 -8.36 -7.17 10.09
CA VAL A 75 -8.67 -5.85 10.63
C VAL A 75 -8.73 -4.79 9.53
N LYS A 76 -9.54 -3.75 9.73
CA LYS A 76 -9.71 -2.63 8.80
C LYS A 76 -9.47 -1.26 9.44
N GLY A 77 -9.40 -1.16 10.77
CA GLY A 77 -9.36 0.11 11.49
C GLY A 77 -10.54 1.00 11.11
N PHE A 78 -10.31 2.31 11.04
CA PHE A 78 -11.34 3.31 10.72
C PHE A 78 -11.55 3.56 9.22
N VAL A 79 -11.19 2.63 8.35
CA VAL A 79 -11.45 2.76 6.91
C VAL A 79 -12.61 1.89 6.45
N SER A 80 -13.24 2.32 5.36
CA SER A 80 -14.39 1.65 4.76
C SER A 80 -14.04 0.29 4.14
N GLY A 81 -12.78 0.09 3.76
CA GLY A 81 -12.28 -1.17 3.21
C GLY A 81 -10.87 -1.49 3.69
N GLY A 82 -10.67 -2.73 4.10
CA GLY A 82 -9.41 -3.27 4.60
C GLY A 82 -8.66 -4.07 3.53
N GLY A 83 -7.99 -5.13 3.96
CA GLY A 83 -7.29 -6.05 3.07
C GLY A 83 -6.14 -5.40 2.31
N ALA A 84 -5.94 -5.79 1.05
CA ALA A 84 -4.74 -5.44 0.30
C ALA A 84 -4.58 -3.93 0.05
N LYS A 85 -5.67 -3.20 -0.24
CA LYS A 85 -5.64 -1.74 -0.45
C LYS A 85 -5.14 -0.98 0.78
N LEU A 86 -5.68 -1.31 1.96
CA LEU A 86 -5.22 -0.71 3.22
C LEU A 86 -3.80 -1.15 3.55
N SER A 87 -3.50 -2.44 3.41
CA SER A 87 -2.16 -2.98 3.70
C SER A 87 -1.09 -2.32 2.84
N PHE A 88 -1.39 -2.01 1.56
CA PHE A 88 -0.47 -1.31 0.68
C PHE A 88 -0.31 0.15 1.07
N CYS A 89 -1.40 0.83 1.49
CA CYS A 89 -1.32 2.20 1.99
C CYS A 89 -0.40 2.31 3.22
N LEU A 90 -0.54 1.37 4.18
CA LEU A 90 0.35 1.29 5.35
C LEU A 90 1.80 0.99 4.94
N ALA A 91 2.03 0.09 3.99
CA ALA A 91 3.38 -0.18 3.49
C ALA A 91 4.02 1.04 2.81
N LEU A 92 3.25 1.81 2.05
CA LEU A 92 3.73 3.08 1.48
C LEU A 92 4.15 4.07 2.57
N ALA A 93 3.38 4.17 3.67
CA ALA A 93 3.75 5.02 4.79
C ALA A 93 5.06 4.58 5.45
N VAL A 94 5.32 3.27 5.57
CA VAL A 94 6.62 2.74 6.02
C VAL A 94 7.74 3.14 5.05
N MET A 95 7.54 2.98 3.75
CA MET A 95 8.53 3.36 2.73
C MET A 95 8.85 4.86 2.77
N PHE A 96 7.84 5.73 2.84
CA PHE A 96 8.07 7.17 2.99
C PHE A 96 8.77 7.49 4.31
N SER A 97 8.41 6.82 5.41
CA SER A 97 9.07 7.01 6.70
C SER A 97 10.55 6.68 6.64
N HIS A 98 10.92 5.57 6.01
CA HIS A 98 12.33 5.20 5.81
C HIS A 98 13.03 6.17 4.85
N ALA A 99 12.39 6.58 3.76
CA ALA A 99 12.94 7.57 2.83
C ALA A 99 13.29 8.88 3.53
N LEU A 100 12.38 9.38 4.38
CA LEU A 100 12.58 10.60 5.17
C LEU A 100 13.61 10.41 6.29
N TYR A 101 13.64 9.24 6.91
CA TYR A 101 14.63 8.92 7.95
C TYR A 101 16.05 8.92 7.39
N VAL A 102 16.27 8.40 6.18
CA VAL A 102 17.60 8.38 5.57
C VAL A 102 18.17 9.80 5.43
N GLU A 103 17.33 10.77 5.05
CA GLU A 103 17.72 12.17 4.86
C GLU A 103 17.79 12.97 6.17
N LYS A 104 16.82 12.84 7.07
CA LYS A 104 16.71 13.68 8.28
C LYS A 104 17.21 13.05 9.57
N LYS A 105 17.43 11.73 9.60
CA LYS A 105 17.86 10.96 10.77
C LYS A 105 16.97 11.14 12.02
N ASN A 106 15.67 11.39 11.82
CA ASN A 106 14.72 11.56 12.92
C ASN A 106 14.20 10.20 13.43
N ASN A 107 14.57 9.82 14.66
CA ASN A 107 14.18 8.54 15.27
C ASN A 107 12.67 8.36 15.46
N LEU A 108 11.90 9.45 15.53
CA LEU A 108 10.43 9.37 15.59
C LEU A 108 9.86 8.67 14.35
N LEU A 109 10.46 8.88 13.17
CA LEU A 109 10.03 8.22 11.93
C LEU A 109 10.18 6.70 12.01
N ILE A 110 11.25 6.23 12.64
CA ILE A 110 11.47 4.80 12.86
C ILE A 110 10.44 4.23 13.84
N LEU A 111 10.17 4.93 14.94
CA LEU A 111 9.13 4.52 15.88
C LEU A 111 7.75 4.43 15.20
N LEU A 112 7.38 5.44 14.40
CA LEU A 112 6.12 5.41 13.64
C LEU A 112 6.11 4.26 12.62
N SER A 113 7.22 4.02 11.92
CA SER A 113 7.32 2.91 10.94
C SER A 113 7.15 1.53 11.58
N LEU A 114 7.59 1.35 12.84
CA LEU A 114 7.38 0.13 13.61
C LEU A 114 5.90 -0.11 13.89
N ILE A 115 5.21 0.91 14.41
CA ILE A 115 3.75 0.83 14.69
C ILE A 115 3.00 0.52 13.40
N ILE A 116 3.33 1.22 12.30
CA ILE A 116 2.71 0.99 10.99
C ILE A 116 3.00 -0.42 10.48
N SER A 117 4.22 -0.93 10.66
CA SER A 117 4.58 -2.29 10.24
C SER A 117 3.74 -3.34 10.96
N VAL A 118 3.56 -3.23 12.28
CA VAL A 118 2.70 -4.14 13.04
C VAL A 118 1.25 -4.06 12.53
N GLY A 119 0.71 -2.87 12.31
CA GLY A 119 -0.62 -2.72 11.70
C GLY A 119 -0.72 -3.37 10.31
N ALA A 120 0.30 -3.21 9.46
CA ALA A 120 0.32 -3.78 8.12
C ALA A 120 0.32 -5.32 8.12
N LEU A 121 0.98 -5.95 9.10
CA LEU A 121 0.96 -7.41 9.29
C LEU A 121 -0.46 -7.93 9.56
N LEU A 122 -1.23 -7.22 10.38
CA LEU A 122 -2.58 -7.61 10.77
C LEU A 122 -3.62 -7.41 9.66
N VAL A 123 -3.40 -6.45 8.77
CA VAL A 123 -4.35 -6.12 7.70
C VAL A 123 -4.23 -7.07 6.50
N GLY A 124 -3.02 -7.32 5.99
CA GLY A 124 -2.87 -8.10 4.77
C GLY A 124 -1.45 -8.38 4.29
N ARG A 125 -1.31 -9.50 3.55
CA ARG A 125 -0.02 -10.03 3.07
C ARG A 125 0.73 -9.10 2.13
N THR A 126 0.02 -8.34 1.28
CA THR A 126 0.65 -7.41 0.35
C THR A 126 1.44 -6.34 1.10
N GLY A 127 0.82 -5.76 2.15
CA GLY A 127 1.50 -4.80 3.03
C GLY A 127 2.69 -5.40 3.75
N MET A 128 2.53 -6.60 4.33
CA MET A 128 3.60 -7.34 5.01
C MET A 128 4.85 -7.54 4.14
N VAL A 129 4.69 -8.03 2.91
CA VAL A 129 5.84 -8.26 2.01
C VAL A 129 6.54 -6.94 1.67
N LEU A 130 5.77 -5.88 1.41
CA LEU A 130 6.30 -4.57 1.03
C LEU A 130 6.95 -3.84 2.21
N THR A 131 6.43 -3.99 3.43
CA THR A 131 7.11 -3.46 4.62
C THR A 131 8.42 -4.18 4.86
N PHE A 132 8.50 -5.51 4.67
CA PHE A 132 9.77 -6.23 4.74
C PHE A 132 10.78 -5.73 3.72
N ILE A 133 10.39 -5.59 2.45
CA ILE A 133 11.26 -5.03 1.41
C ILE A 133 11.77 -3.64 1.83
N SER A 134 10.90 -2.81 2.40
CA SER A 134 11.28 -1.47 2.90
C SER A 134 12.30 -1.52 4.03
N TRP A 135 12.14 -2.45 5.00
CA TRP A 135 13.11 -2.65 6.07
C TRP A 135 14.43 -3.18 5.54
N PHE A 136 14.43 -4.18 4.65
CA PHE A 136 15.65 -4.69 4.02
C PHE A 136 16.38 -3.61 3.21
N ALA A 137 15.66 -2.77 2.47
CA ALA A 137 16.24 -1.64 1.76
C ALA A 137 16.88 -0.63 2.73
N LEU A 138 16.19 -0.31 3.84
CA LEU A 138 16.75 0.56 4.87
C LEU A 138 18.08 0.00 5.39
N LEU A 139 18.13 -1.30 5.68
CA LEU A 139 19.34 -1.97 6.13
C LEU A 139 20.46 -1.94 5.11
N ALA A 140 20.17 -2.30 3.87
CA ALA A 140 21.19 -2.29 2.82
C ALA A 140 21.84 -0.90 2.70
N ILE A 141 21.05 0.16 2.85
CA ILE A 141 21.52 1.55 2.82
C ILE A 141 22.30 1.92 4.11
N THR A 142 21.86 1.47 5.29
CA THR A 142 22.52 1.81 6.55
C THR A 142 23.73 0.95 6.89
N ILE A 143 23.83 -0.29 6.40
CA ILE A 143 24.99 -1.18 6.61
C ILE A 143 26.26 -0.59 5.97
N GLY A 144 26.13 0.19 4.90
CA GLY A 144 27.25 0.95 4.33
C GLY A 144 27.69 2.16 5.17
N LYS A 145 26.92 2.54 6.21
CA LYS A 145 27.20 3.62 7.16
C LYS A 145 26.66 3.26 8.55
N PRO A 146 27.09 2.13 9.15
CA PRO A 146 26.37 1.55 10.27
C PRO A 146 26.54 2.43 11.50
N THR A 147 25.41 2.88 12.04
CA THR A 147 25.37 3.35 13.43
C THR A 147 24.83 2.21 14.28
N ILE A 148 25.48 1.92 15.41
CA ILE A 148 25.12 0.85 16.35
C ILE A 148 23.60 0.86 16.69
N LYS A 149 23.00 2.06 16.76
CA LYS A 149 21.55 2.24 17.00
C LYS A 149 20.66 1.70 15.88
N SER A 150 21.07 1.80 14.61
CA SER A 150 20.27 1.31 13.47
C SER A 150 20.24 -0.22 13.40
N VAL A 151 21.36 -0.86 13.74
CA VAL A 151 21.45 -2.32 13.85
C VAL A 151 20.64 -2.80 15.05
N SER A 152 20.73 -2.17 16.21
CA SER A 152 19.95 -2.59 17.39
C SER A 152 18.45 -2.46 17.22
N ILE A 153 17.96 -1.45 16.50
CA ILE A 153 16.53 -1.32 16.19
C ILE A 153 16.10 -2.42 15.23
N LEU A 154 16.92 -2.76 14.24
CA LEU A 154 16.65 -3.90 13.38
C LEU A 154 16.59 -5.21 14.17
N THR A 155 17.57 -5.45 15.05
CA THR A 155 17.58 -6.65 15.87
C THR A 155 16.34 -6.69 16.74
N LEU A 156 15.87 -5.55 17.26
CA LEU A 156 14.61 -5.45 17.98
C LEU A 156 13.40 -5.79 17.09
N VAL A 157 13.33 -5.29 15.85
CA VAL A 157 12.24 -5.59 14.90
C VAL A 157 12.19 -7.08 14.60
N ILE A 158 13.35 -7.66 14.24
CA ILE A 158 13.51 -9.07 13.92
C ILE A 158 13.21 -9.92 15.17
N VAL A 159 13.68 -9.52 16.35
CA VAL A 159 13.40 -10.22 17.61
C VAL A 159 11.92 -10.12 17.97
N ILE A 160 11.24 -8.99 17.80
CA ILE A 160 9.79 -8.88 18.04
C ILE A 160 9.02 -9.79 17.08
N ILE A 161 9.42 -9.86 15.81
CA ILE A 161 8.82 -10.76 14.84
C ILE A 161 9.08 -12.22 15.21
N LEU A 162 10.33 -12.60 15.51
CA LEU A 162 10.73 -13.97 15.84
C LEU A 162 10.21 -14.44 17.20
N VAL A 163 10.16 -13.56 18.21
CA VAL A 163 9.57 -13.83 19.52
C VAL A 163 8.05 -13.90 19.42
N GLY A 164 7.42 -13.06 18.58
CA GLY A 164 6.00 -13.19 18.25
C GLY A 164 5.68 -14.50 17.53
N ILE A 165 6.61 -15.03 16.74
CA ILE A 165 6.49 -16.33 16.06
C ILE A 165 6.71 -17.52 17.03
N ASN A 166 7.68 -17.41 17.96
CA ASN A 166 8.14 -18.56 18.76
C ASN A 166 7.59 -18.65 20.19
N ASN A 167 7.16 -17.53 20.82
CA ASN A 167 6.78 -17.51 22.25
C ASN A 167 5.28 -17.29 22.50
N LEU A 168 4.46 -17.22 21.45
CA LEU A 168 3.02 -17.36 21.64
C LEU A 168 2.75 -18.84 21.81
N ASP A 169 2.65 -19.27 23.07
CA ASP A 169 1.98 -20.51 23.42
C ASP A 169 0.59 -20.41 22.79
N PHE A 170 0.40 -21.04 21.63
CA PHE A 170 -0.76 -20.90 20.75
C PHE A 170 -1.99 -21.62 21.34
N SER A 171 -2.31 -21.28 22.59
CA SER A 171 -3.44 -21.80 23.34
C SER A 171 -4.76 -21.25 22.83
N SER A 172 -4.75 -20.15 22.05
CA SER A 172 -5.92 -19.66 21.32
C SER A 172 -5.87 -20.02 19.83
N ASP A 173 -6.95 -20.61 19.32
CA ASP A 173 -7.09 -21.01 17.92
C ASP A 173 -6.99 -19.81 16.96
N GLU A 174 -7.33 -18.60 17.42
CA GLU A 174 -7.24 -17.37 16.62
C GLU A 174 -5.80 -16.98 16.26
N LEU A 175 -4.85 -17.14 17.20
CA LEU A 175 -3.43 -16.86 16.94
C LEU A 175 -2.85 -17.85 15.94
N LYS A 176 -3.24 -19.14 16.01
CA LYS A 176 -2.85 -20.16 15.02
C LYS A 176 -3.36 -19.80 13.63
N MET A 177 -4.63 -19.39 13.52
CA MET A 177 -5.22 -19.00 12.24
C MET A 177 -4.49 -17.80 11.62
N VAL A 178 -4.15 -16.77 12.40
CA VAL A 178 -3.42 -15.59 11.91
C VAL A 178 -2.02 -15.96 11.45
N HIS A 179 -1.33 -16.83 12.21
CA HIS A 179 0.01 -17.29 11.87
C HIS A 179 0.00 -18.11 10.58
N GLN A 180 -0.89 -19.10 10.47
CA GLN A 180 -1.06 -19.92 9.27
C GLN A 180 -1.42 -19.08 8.05
N TYR A 181 -2.32 -18.11 8.21
CA TYR A 181 -2.69 -17.22 7.11
C TYR A 181 -1.53 -16.30 6.66
N SER A 182 -0.80 -15.71 7.62
CA SER A 182 0.28 -14.75 7.32
C SER A 182 1.47 -15.42 6.66
N PHE A 183 1.81 -16.64 7.08
CA PHE A 183 2.93 -17.42 6.57
C PHE A 183 2.52 -18.57 5.63
N GLU A 184 1.30 -18.54 5.09
CA GLU A 184 0.74 -19.59 4.21
C GLU A 184 1.71 -19.98 3.07
N LEU A 185 2.39 -18.99 2.48
CA LEU A 185 3.39 -19.22 1.42
C LEU A 185 4.58 -20.09 1.89
N LEU A 186 5.04 -19.88 3.13
CA LEU A 186 6.14 -20.65 3.70
C LEU A 186 5.69 -22.06 4.08
N TYR A 187 4.50 -22.18 4.68
CA TYR A 187 3.92 -23.47 5.02
C TYR A 187 3.70 -24.33 3.77
N ASN A 188 3.08 -23.76 2.73
CA ASN A 188 2.87 -24.48 1.48
C ASN A 188 4.19 -24.85 0.80
N TYR A 189 5.23 -24.02 0.89
CA TYR A 189 6.55 -24.38 0.39
C TYR A 189 7.18 -25.54 1.17
N GLN A 190 7.05 -25.56 2.50
CA GLN A 190 7.53 -26.67 3.33
C GLN A 190 6.79 -27.98 3.04
N GLU A 191 5.47 -27.92 2.83
CA GLU A 191 4.64 -29.10 2.60
C GLU A 191 4.71 -29.62 1.14
N THR A 192 4.78 -28.72 0.16
CA THR A 192 4.61 -29.08 -1.27
C THR A 192 5.83 -28.76 -2.14
N GLY A 193 6.84 -28.06 -1.61
CA GLY A 193 7.99 -27.56 -2.36
C GLY A 193 7.67 -26.38 -3.29
N LYS A 194 6.45 -25.82 -3.26
CA LYS A 194 6.00 -24.73 -4.12
C LYS A 194 5.55 -23.52 -3.31
N PHE A 195 5.95 -22.33 -3.75
CA PHE A 195 5.41 -21.07 -3.23
C PHE A 195 4.00 -20.82 -3.79
N SER A 196 2.99 -21.40 -3.15
CA SER A 196 1.58 -21.18 -3.48
C SER A 196 0.82 -20.57 -2.30
N SER A 197 -0.29 -19.91 -2.57
CA SER A 197 -1.26 -19.50 -1.56
C SER A 197 -2.64 -19.46 -2.18
N LYS A 198 -3.70 -19.61 -1.38
CA LYS A 198 -5.08 -19.47 -1.87
C LYS A 198 -5.30 -18.18 -2.66
N SER A 199 -4.62 -17.08 -2.29
CA SER A 199 -4.72 -15.82 -3.04
C SER A 199 -3.93 -15.81 -4.34
N THR A 200 -2.76 -16.47 -4.39
CA THR A 200 -1.94 -16.52 -5.59
C THR A 200 -2.58 -17.45 -6.63
N ASP A 201 -3.12 -18.58 -6.16
CA ASP A 201 -3.78 -19.58 -6.99
C ASP A 201 -5.14 -19.07 -7.48
N ALA A 202 -5.86 -18.30 -6.66
CA ALA A 202 -7.07 -17.62 -7.13
C ALA A 202 -6.76 -16.64 -8.26
N ILE A 203 -5.69 -15.83 -8.12
CA ILE A 203 -5.31 -14.84 -9.12
C ILE A 203 -4.80 -15.49 -10.41
N SER A 204 -4.05 -16.58 -10.33
CA SER A 204 -3.59 -17.29 -11.55
C SER A 204 -4.76 -17.78 -12.39
N ASN A 205 -5.85 -18.23 -11.74
CA ASN A 205 -7.08 -18.66 -12.40
C ASN A 205 -7.92 -17.50 -12.98
N MET A 206 -7.58 -16.24 -12.68
CA MET A 206 -8.28 -15.06 -13.21
C MET A 206 -7.70 -14.56 -14.54
N TYR A 207 -6.57 -15.09 -15.00
CA TYR A 207 -5.98 -14.75 -16.29
C TYR A 207 -6.73 -15.46 -17.43
N ILE A 208 -7.84 -14.87 -17.86
CA ILE A 208 -8.68 -15.38 -18.95
C ILE A 208 -8.49 -14.49 -20.17
N MET A 209 -8.16 -15.08 -21.32
CA MET A 209 -8.00 -14.33 -22.57
C MET A 209 -9.38 -13.84 -23.06
N PRO A 210 -9.62 -12.53 -23.17
CA PRO A 210 -10.86 -12.01 -23.72
C PRO A 210 -10.95 -12.20 -25.24
N ASN A 211 -12.16 -12.12 -25.80
CA ASN A 211 -12.34 -12.10 -27.24
C ASN A 211 -11.75 -10.83 -27.88
N TRP A 212 -11.48 -10.88 -29.19
CA TRP A 212 -10.84 -9.78 -29.92
C TRP A 212 -11.62 -8.45 -29.86
N ASN A 213 -12.95 -8.49 -29.79
CA ASN A 213 -13.76 -7.28 -29.70
C ASN A 213 -13.56 -6.56 -28.36
N VAL A 214 -13.53 -7.31 -27.25
CA VAL A 214 -13.22 -6.77 -25.92
C VAL A 214 -11.78 -6.23 -25.89
N ILE A 215 -10.82 -6.91 -26.53
CA ILE A 215 -9.43 -6.44 -26.58
C ILE A 215 -9.36 -5.08 -27.28
N LEU A 216 -10.04 -4.92 -28.41
CA LEU A 216 -9.94 -3.70 -29.22
C LEU A 216 -10.69 -2.52 -28.60
N PHE A 217 -11.93 -2.74 -28.13
CA PHE A 217 -12.84 -1.65 -27.74
C PHE A 217 -13.15 -1.62 -26.23
N GLY A 218 -12.93 -2.73 -25.54
CA GLY A 218 -13.44 -2.94 -24.19
C GLY A 218 -14.95 -3.18 -24.19
N ASN A 219 -15.45 -3.62 -23.04
CA ASN A 219 -16.87 -3.86 -22.77
C ASN A 219 -17.49 -2.80 -21.85
N GLY A 220 -16.73 -1.77 -21.44
CA GLY A 220 -17.20 -0.74 -20.51
C GLY A 220 -17.41 -1.23 -19.07
N THR A 221 -17.08 -2.49 -18.77
CA THR A 221 -17.25 -3.11 -17.45
C THR A 221 -15.96 -3.79 -16.97
N PHE A 222 -15.85 -4.01 -15.66
CA PHE A 222 -14.80 -4.83 -15.05
C PHE A 222 -15.18 -6.33 -15.02
N SER A 223 -16.07 -6.76 -15.91
CA SER A 223 -16.64 -8.11 -15.96
C SER A 223 -16.30 -8.82 -17.26
N TYR A 224 -16.20 -10.15 -17.19
CA TYR A 224 -16.19 -11.03 -18.35
C TYR A 224 -17.51 -11.81 -18.39
N ASP A 225 -18.15 -11.91 -19.55
CA ASP A 225 -19.44 -12.59 -19.75
C ASP A 225 -20.54 -12.22 -18.74
N GLY A 226 -20.61 -10.94 -18.35
CA GLY A 226 -21.64 -10.46 -17.42
C GLY A 226 -21.42 -10.84 -15.96
N ILE A 227 -20.39 -11.64 -15.63
CA ILE A 227 -20.04 -11.98 -14.26
C ILE A 227 -19.16 -10.86 -13.67
N ILE A 228 -19.77 -10.07 -12.79
CA ILE A 228 -19.12 -8.93 -12.12
C ILE A 228 -18.08 -9.45 -11.11
N ASN A 229 -16.89 -8.84 -11.11
CA ASN A 229 -15.78 -9.11 -10.16
C ASN A 229 -15.07 -10.47 -10.29
N VAL A 230 -15.08 -11.13 -11.46
CA VAL A 230 -14.26 -12.34 -11.65
C VAL A 230 -12.77 -12.03 -11.66
N ILE A 231 -12.39 -10.84 -12.13
CA ILE A 231 -10.99 -10.50 -12.39
C ILE A 231 -10.51 -9.51 -11.35
N ASP A 232 -9.64 -9.91 -10.44
CA ASP A 232 -9.01 -8.99 -9.49
C ASP A 232 -7.77 -8.28 -10.02
N VAL A 233 -7.19 -8.74 -11.13
CA VAL A 233 -6.00 -8.14 -11.75
C VAL A 233 -6.30 -6.75 -12.34
N GLY A 234 -5.53 -5.74 -11.94
CA GLY A 234 -5.73 -4.34 -12.36
C GLY A 234 -5.58 -4.13 -13.87
N TYR A 235 -4.51 -4.66 -14.45
CA TYR A 235 -4.25 -4.58 -15.90
C TYR A 235 -5.41 -5.15 -16.72
N TYR A 236 -5.93 -6.30 -16.33
CA TYR A 236 -7.05 -6.92 -17.03
C TYR A 236 -8.33 -6.11 -16.84
N LYS A 237 -8.63 -5.63 -15.63
CA LYS A 237 -9.80 -4.76 -15.41
C LYS A 237 -9.76 -3.53 -16.32
N GLN A 238 -8.61 -2.90 -16.48
CA GLN A 238 -8.47 -1.74 -17.34
C GLN A 238 -8.62 -2.10 -18.82
N LEU A 239 -8.01 -3.20 -19.27
CA LEU A 239 -8.12 -3.68 -20.65
C LEU A 239 -9.56 -4.04 -21.00
N PHE A 240 -10.24 -4.80 -20.14
CA PHE A 240 -11.63 -5.21 -20.34
C PHE A 240 -12.57 -4.02 -20.32
N SER A 241 -12.28 -3.00 -19.53
CA SER A 241 -13.13 -1.81 -19.44
C SER A 241 -13.00 -0.89 -20.64
N THR A 242 -11.77 -0.68 -21.15
CA THR A 242 -11.48 0.44 -22.07
C THR A 242 -10.83 0.03 -23.40
N GLY A 243 -10.60 -1.27 -23.58
CA GLY A 243 -9.88 -1.79 -24.73
C GLY A 243 -8.42 -1.38 -24.74
N ILE A 244 -7.71 -1.77 -25.80
CA ILE A 244 -6.26 -1.59 -25.90
C ILE A 244 -5.86 -0.12 -25.95
N ILE A 245 -6.66 0.73 -26.62
CA ILE A 245 -6.39 2.16 -26.73
C ILE A 245 -6.51 2.83 -25.36
N GLY A 246 -7.62 2.60 -24.66
CA GLY A 246 -7.84 3.16 -23.33
C GLY A 246 -6.86 2.62 -22.29
N PHE A 247 -6.46 1.34 -22.41
CA PHE A 247 -5.41 0.73 -21.59
C PHE A 247 -4.08 1.49 -21.72
N PHE A 248 -3.60 1.71 -22.95
CA PHE A 248 -2.35 2.41 -23.16
C PHE A 248 -2.43 3.88 -22.72
N LEU A 249 -3.53 4.58 -23.05
CA LEU A 249 -3.72 5.97 -22.61
C LEU A 249 -3.70 6.09 -21.08
N PHE A 250 -4.36 5.17 -20.37
CA PHE A 250 -4.43 5.17 -18.92
C PHE A 250 -3.04 4.93 -18.29
N TYR A 251 -2.37 3.84 -18.65
CA TYR A 251 -1.08 3.50 -18.05
C TYR A 251 0.04 4.44 -18.50
N PHE A 252 -0.01 4.98 -19.72
CA PHE A 252 0.92 6.03 -20.14
C PHE A 252 0.73 7.30 -19.30
N SER A 253 -0.50 7.73 -19.06
CA SER A 253 -0.80 8.90 -18.22
C SER A 253 -0.31 8.70 -16.78
N ILE A 254 -0.52 7.51 -16.22
CA ILE A 254 -0.01 7.16 -14.88
C ILE A 254 1.51 7.12 -14.86
N GLY A 255 2.13 6.47 -15.84
CA GLY A 255 3.60 6.39 -15.94
C GLY A 255 4.24 7.76 -16.07
N TRP A 256 3.65 8.64 -16.87
CA TRP A 256 4.07 10.03 -16.97
C TRP A 256 3.94 10.78 -15.63
N GLY A 257 2.78 10.69 -14.97
CA GLY A 257 2.57 11.32 -13.67
C GLY A 257 3.53 10.81 -12.60
N GLN A 258 3.81 9.50 -12.59
CA GLN A 258 4.80 8.90 -11.72
C GLN A 258 6.21 9.37 -12.02
N TYR A 259 6.59 9.51 -13.29
CA TYR A 259 7.91 10.00 -13.68
C TYR A 259 8.16 11.44 -13.19
N VAL A 260 7.18 12.34 -13.37
CA VAL A 260 7.25 13.72 -12.86
C VAL A 260 7.37 13.71 -11.34
N SER A 261 6.52 12.92 -10.66
CA SER A 261 6.54 12.77 -9.20
C SER A 261 7.88 12.22 -8.72
N TYR A 262 8.44 11.22 -9.39
CA TYR A 262 9.71 10.59 -9.04
C TYR A 262 10.84 11.60 -9.08
N LYS A 263 10.97 12.37 -10.18
CA LYS A 263 11.98 13.41 -10.31
C LYS A 263 11.91 14.40 -9.16
N TYR A 264 10.71 14.87 -8.83
CA TYR A 264 10.50 15.84 -7.76
C TYR A 264 10.81 15.28 -6.36
N ILE A 265 10.28 14.11 -6.04
CA ILE A 265 10.45 13.50 -4.72
C ILE A 265 11.93 13.14 -4.49
N CYS A 266 12.64 12.67 -5.51
CA CYS A 266 14.08 12.38 -5.45
C CYS A 266 14.96 13.60 -5.14
N LEU A 267 14.43 14.83 -5.23
CA LEU A 267 15.14 16.03 -4.77
C LEU A 267 15.13 16.16 -3.24
N ASN A 268 14.13 15.58 -2.58
CA ASN A 268 13.86 15.77 -1.15
C ASN A 268 14.04 14.50 -0.32
N VAL A 269 14.01 13.31 -0.96
CA VAL A 269 14.08 12.02 -0.27
C VAL A 269 15.00 11.05 -1.03
N ASN A 270 15.39 9.97 -0.36
CA ASN A 270 16.32 9.00 -0.91
C ASN A 270 15.81 8.29 -2.18
N LYS A 271 16.62 8.29 -3.24
CA LYS A 271 16.28 7.74 -4.57
C LYS A 271 15.94 6.25 -4.57
N VAL A 272 16.56 5.44 -3.71
CA VAL A 272 16.29 4.00 -3.63
C VAL A 272 14.85 3.77 -3.16
N PHE A 273 14.41 4.50 -2.13
CA PHE A 273 13.04 4.42 -1.66
C PHE A 273 12.04 4.98 -2.66
N CYS A 274 12.36 6.07 -3.37
CA CYS A 274 11.54 6.53 -4.48
C CYS A 274 11.31 5.39 -5.48
N PHE A 275 12.39 4.76 -5.95
CA PHE A 275 12.30 3.66 -6.91
C PHE A 275 11.41 2.52 -6.38
N ILE A 276 11.64 2.06 -5.14
CA ILE A 276 10.82 1.02 -4.51
C ILE A 276 9.34 1.42 -4.46
N ILE A 277 9.03 2.65 -4.06
CA ILE A 277 7.65 3.17 -3.98
C ILE A 277 6.98 3.08 -5.36
N PHE A 278 7.58 3.66 -6.40
CA PHE A 278 6.95 3.69 -7.72
C PHE A 278 6.83 2.30 -8.35
N VAL A 279 7.85 1.45 -8.23
CA VAL A 279 7.79 0.06 -8.72
C VAL A 279 6.71 -0.73 -7.97
N SER A 280 6.55 -0.52 -6.66
CA SER A 280 5.55 -1.25 -5.87
C SER A 280 4.12 -1.02 -6.38
N PHE A 281 3.80 0.17 -6.91
CA PHE A 281 2.49 0.42 -7.53
C PHE A 281 2.24 -0.50 -8.74
N TRP A 282 3.21 -0.67 -9.63
CA TRP A 282 3.08 -1.53 -10.81
C TRP A 282 3.02 -3.02 -10.44
N VAL A 283 3.77 -3.43 -9.43
CA VAL A 283 3.73 -4.81 -8.91
C VAL A 283 2.38 -5.11 -8.28
N VAL A 284 1.84 -4.19 -7.47
CA VAL A 284 0.53 -4.37 -6.84
C VAL A 284 -0.60 -4.27 -7.86
N GLU A 285 -0.47 -3.47 -8.92
CA GLU A 285 -1.44 -3.40 -10.02
C GLU A 285 -1.62 -4.75 -10.74
N ALA A 286 -0.56 -5.58 -10.79
CA ALA A 286 -0.64 -6.95 -11.31
C ALA A 286 -1.52 -7.87 -10.46
N LYS A 287 -1.78 -7.48 -9.21
CA LYS A 287 -2.57 -8.24 -8.25
C LYS A 287 -3.97 -7.66 -8.10
N GLU A 288 -4.09 -6.34 -7.98
CA GLU A 288 -5.32 -5.60 -7.68
C GLU A 288 -5.35 -4.25 -8.41
N PRO A 289 -6.52 -3.70 -8.80
CA PRO A 289 -6.65 -2.41 -9.51
C PRO A 289 -6.36 -1.22 -8.57
N ILE A 290 -5.10 -1.06 -8.18
CA ILE A 290 -4.70 -0.10 -7.16
C ILE A 290 -4.79 1.33 -7.67
N PHE A 291 -4.49 1.55 -8.97
CA PHE A 291 -4.57 2.87 -9.57
C PHE A 291 -6.00 3.40 -9.67
N LEU A 292 -6.99 2.51 -9.86
CA LEU A 292 -8.40 2.87 -9.98
C LEU A 292 -9.02 3.15 -8.60
N HIS A 293 -8.90 2.24 -7.63
CA HIS A 293 -9.79 2.25 -6.46
C HIS A 293 -9.09 2.06 -5.09
N GLY A 294 -7.85 2.53 -4.94
CA GLY A 294 -7.07 2.43 -3.69
C GLY A 294 -6.95 3.75 -2.91
N TYR A 295 -6.73 3.65 -1.59
CA TYR A 295 -6.24 4.78 -0.79
C TYR A 295 -4.86 5.23 -1.29
N SER A 296 -4.02 4.27 -1.67
CA SER A 296 -2.69 4.50 -2.22
C SER A 296 -2.69 5.33 -3.51
N SER A 297 -3.66 5.15 -4.42
CA SER A 297 -3.73 5.97 -5.64
C SER A 297 -4.10 7.43 -5.34
N ARG A 298 -4.86 7.69 -4.27
CA ARG A 298 -5.15 9.06 -3.82
C ARG A 298 -3.90 9.73 -3.27
N VAL A 299 -3.07 9.00 -2.51
CA VAL A 299 -1.76 9.49 -2.07
C VAL A 299 -0.86 9.78 -3.27
N LEU A 300 -0.81 8.87 -4.24
CA LEU A 300 -0.05 9.07 -5.47
C LEU A 300 -0.51 10.32 -6.23
N LEU A 301 -1.83 10.52 -6.36
CA LEU A 301 -2.41 11.71 -6.99
C LEU A 301 -2.02 12.99 -6.26
N MET A 302 -2.12 13.02 -4.93
CA MET A 302 -1.72 14.19 -4.13
C MET A 302 -0.23 14.49 -4.28
N VAL A 303 0.62 13.46 -4.26
CA VAL A 303 2.07 13.59 -4.49
C VAL A 303 2.37 14.12 -5.89
N PHE A 304 1.66 13.64 -6.91
CA PHE A 304 1.76 14.16 -8.27
C PHE A 304 1.37 15.63 -8.35
N LEU A 305 0.22 16.00 -7.78
CA LEU A 305 -0.23 17.39 -7.73
C LEU A 305 0.79 18.29 -7.02
N PHE A 306 1.36 17.82 -5.91
CA PHE A 306 2.42 18.53 -5.20
C PHE A 306 3.64 18.77 -6.10
N SER A 307 4.05 17.74 -6.85
CA SER A 307 5.21 17.82 -7.75
C SER A 307 5.03 18.82 -8.90
N VAL A 308 3.79 18.96 -9.41
CA VAL A 308 3.47 19.89 -10.50
C VAL A 308 3.32 21.32 -9.96
N LEU A 309 2.62 21.49 -8.84
CA LEU A 309 2.22 22.80 -8.34
C LEU A 309 3.31 23.52 -7.53
N ASP A 310 4.17 22.80 -6.81
CA ASP A 310 5.28 23.42 -6.06
C ASP A 310 6.40 23.94 -6.99
N GLY A 311 6.39 23.57 -8.28
CA GLY A 311 7.15 24.25 -9.33
C GLY A 311 8.68 24.17 -9.25
N ARG A 312 9.28 23.56 -8.21
CA ARG A 312 10.75 23.49 -8.06
C ARG A 312 11.45 22.70 -9.17
N ILE A 313 10.74 21.82 -9.89
CA ILE A 313 11.27 21.13 -11.07
C ILE A 313 11.59 22.14 -12.19
N ILE A 314 10.70 23.12 -12.41
CA ILE A 314 10.81 24.12 -13.48
C ILE A 314 11.98 25.09 -13.21
N ASN A 315 12.32 25.31 -11.94
CA ASN A 315 13.41 26.21 -11.56
C ASN A 315 14.80 25.55 -11.58
N ASN A 316 14.89 24.22 -11.46
CA ASN A 316 16.17 23.50 -11.52
C ASN A 316 16.62 23.18 -12.96
N GLU A 317 15.72 23.12 -13.94
CA GLU A 317 16.10 23.00 -15.36
C GLU A 317 16.56 24.33 -15.99
N LYS A 318 16.49 25.44 -15.22
CA LYS A 318 16.97 26.78 -15.62
C LYS A 318 18.31 27.18 -14.99
N LYS A 319 19.00 26.27 -14.29
CA LYS A 319 20.37 26.44 -13.78
C LYS A 319 21.29 25.43 -14.42
#